data_AF-A0A2P7PYK5-F1
#
_entry.id   AF-A0A2P7PYK5-F1
#
_cell.length_a   1.000
_cell.length_b   1.000
_cell.length_c   1.000
_cell.angle_alpha   90.00
_cell.angle_beta   90.00
_cell.angle_gamma   90.00
#
_symmetry.space_group_name_H-M   'P 1'
#
loop_
_entity.id
_entity.type
_entity.pdbx_description
1 polymer ?
#
loop_
_entity_poly.entity_id
_entity_poly.type
_entity_poly.pdbx_seq_one_letter_code
_entity_poly.pdbx_strand_id
1 'polypeptide(L)'
;MSNNGKKKLNKSAIIIIAIIVFFLLYFLSFKLARGYLVKHGSNDTTNVMNVENDGEKTEVQKEIEMKKTQENKKGALERFKESKKMYISDEEVKNIKVEGETLESFKRSMSNFVVVRSVGEEFHPDNKGKTNNNVRFETDFNYFQVTAGNKKEYYKIPVSDKEDFRNMYRRMIYTSVDFITNGDKIGEMKLYHKNEEKKVWPWKKKELIHKILYKREVGKIQPEKEFSKSKQNYTIKIKKSGVELSIQTMGKDFIKVHCGDNIAYYEVYTDLYDYLSKDVFKK
;
A
#
# COMPACT_ATOMS: atom_id res chain seq x y z
N MET A 1 -56.02 17.32 -47.24
CA MET A 1 -55.76 18.14 -46.03
C MET A 1 -54.72 17.42 -45.18
N SER A 2 -53.47 17.90 -45.19
CA SER A 2 -52.37 17.37 -44.39
C SER A 2 -52.54 17.85 -42.95
N ASN A 3 -52.87 16.95 -42.02
CA ASN A 3 -52.97 17.28 -40.60
C ASN A 3 -51.68 16.87 -39.90
N ASN A 4 -50.72 17.79 -39.85
CA ASN A 4 -49.47 17.65 -39.11
C ASN A 4 -49.75 17.68 -37.60
N GLY A 5 -50.00 16.51 -37.02
CA GLY A 5 -50.05 16.32 -35.58
C GLY A 5 -48.64 16.39 -34.96
N LYS A 6 -48.11 17.60 -34.74
CA LYS A 6 -46.90 17.80 -33.92
C LYS A 6 -47.20 17.32 -32.49
N LYS A 7 -46.71 16.13 -32.12
CA LYS A 7 -46.71 15.66 -30.73
C LYS A 7 -45.91 16.64 -29.87
N LYS A 8 -46.58 17.40 -29.00
CA LYS A 8 -45.94 18.24 -27.99
C LYS A 8 -45.19 17.34 -27.01
N LEU A 9 -43.86 17.46 -26.97
CA LEU A 9 -43.01 16.78 -26.00
C LEU A 9 -43.39 17.22 -24.58
N ASN A 10 -43.50 16.24 -23.68
CA ASN A 10 -43.86 16.47 -22.29
C ASN A 10 -42.76 17.31 -21.61
N LYS A 11 -43.12 18.31 -20.77
CA LYS A 11 -42.14 19.28 -20.21
C LYS A 11 -40.98 18.60 -19.47
N SER A 12 -41.23 17.48 -18.79
CA SER A 12 -40.20 16.68 -18.11
C SER A 12 -39.22 16.01 -19.08
N ALA A 13 -39.68 15.60 -20.27
CA ALA A 13 -38.80 15.03 -21.29
C ALA A 13 -37.87 16.08 -21.90
N ILE A 14 -38.35 17.33 -22.04
CA ILE A 14 -37.53 18.46 -22.51
C ILE A 14 -36.41 18.77 -21.51
N ILE A 15 -36.70 18.73 -20.20
CA ILE A 15 -35.71 18.94 -19.14
C ILE A 15 -34.64 17.85 -19.16
N ILE A 16 -35.03 16.58 -19.30
CA ILE A 16 -34.08 15.47 -19.36
C ILE A 16 -33.19 15.57 -20.60
N ILE A 17 -33.77 15.90 -21.76
CA ILE A 17 -33.00 16.11 -23.00
C ILE A 17 -32.03 17.30 -22.83
N ALA A 18 -32.46 18.39 -22.20
CA ALA A 18 -31.60 19.54 -21.94
C ALA A 18 -30.41 19.19 -21.03
N ILE A 19 -30.61 18.37 -19.99
CA ILE A 19 -29.54 17.89 -19.10
C ILE A 19 -28.55 17.01 -19.88
N ILE A 20 -29.05 16.08 -20.70
CA ILE A 20 -28.19 15.19 -21.50
C ILE A 20 -27.37 16.01 -22.51
N VAL A 21 -27.98 16.99 -23.18
CA VAL A 21 -27.28 17.88 -24.12
C VAL A 21 -26.25 18.73 -23.40
N PHE A 22 -26.54 19.23 -22.19
CA PHE A 22 -25.57 19.96 -21.38
C PHE A 22 -24.33 19.11 -21.03
N PHE A 23 -24.54 17.85 -20.60
CA PHE A 23 -23.41 16.96 -20.30
C PHE A 23 -22.62 16.59 -21.56
N LEU A 24 -23.26 16.41 -22.71
CA LEU A 24 -22.56 16.17 -23.97
C LEU A 24 -21.72 17.38 -24.40
N LEU A 25 -22.26 18.60 -24.29
CA LEU A 25 -21.52 19.83 -24.60
C LEU A 25 -20.37 20.07 -23.63
N TYR A 26 -20.58 19.79 -22.33
CA TYR A 26 -19.52 19.84 -21.32
C TYR A 26 -18.41 18.82 -21.61
N PHE A 27 -18.78 17.60 -22.01
CA PHE A 27 -17.80 16.57 -22.32
C PHE A 27 -17.03 16.89 -23.60
N LEU A 28 -17.68 17.46 -24.62
CA LEU A 28 -17.01 17.94 -25.83
C LEU A 28 -16.09 19.12 -25.56
N SER A 29 -16.52 20.11 -24.77
CA SER A 29 -15.69 21.27 -24.42
C SER A 29 -14.49 20.85 -23.58
N PHE A 30 -14.67 19.91 -22.64
CA PHE A 30 -13.58 19.32 -21.86
C PHE A 30 -12.60 18.54 -22.74
N LYS A 31 -13.09 17.77 -23.72
CA LYS A 31 -12.24 17.00 -24.64
C LYS A 31 -11.46 17.92 -25.60
N LEU A 32 -12.08 19.01 -26.07
CA LEU A 32 -11.43 20.03 -26.89
C LEU A 32 -10.39 20.83 -26.09
N ALA A 33 -10.71 21.24 -24.86
CA ALA A 33 -9.78 21.90 -23.96
C ALA A 33 -8.57 21.00 -23.65
N ARG A 34 -8.80 19.71 -23.39
CA ARG A 34 -7.74 18.73 -23.17
C ARG A 34 -6.91 18.48 -24.44
N GLY A 35 -7.55 18.41 -25.60
CA GLY A 35 -6.87 18.29 -26.90
C GLY A 35 -5.99 19.50 -27.21
N TYR A 36 -6.46 20.71 -26.90
CA TYR A 36 -5.69 21.94 -27.06
C TYR A 36 -4.50 22.01 -26.08
N LEU A 37 -4.71 21.63 -24.81
CA LEU A 37 -3.66 21.54 -23.80
C LEU A 37 -2.59 20.48 -24.12
N VAL A 38 -2.94 19.39 -24.78
CA VAL A 38 -1.99 18.35 -25.21
C VAL A 38 -1.24 18.75 -26.49
N LYS A 39 -1.84 19.58 -27.35
CA LYS A 39 -1.24 19.98 -28.64
C LYS A 39 -0.38 21.25 -28.53
N HIS A 40 -0.61 22.08 -27.52
CA HIS A 40 0.20 23.29 -27.20
C HIS A 40 0.92 23.24 -25.85
N GLY A 41 0.75 22.17 -25.07
CA GLY A 41 1.48 21.94 -23.83
C GLY A 41 2.73 21.10 -24.08
N SER A 42 3.90 21.68 -23.80
CA SER A 42 5.14 20.93 -23.59
C SER A 42 4.90 19.79 -22.59
N ASN A 43 5.57 18.65 -22.79
CA ASN A 43 5.50 17.44 -21.95
C ASN A 43 6.07 17.65 -20.53
N ASP A 44 5.53 18.59 -19.76
CA ASP A 44 5.84 18.83 -18.36
C ASP A 44 4.53 18.94 -17.57
N THR A 45 4.13 17.84 -16.95
CA THR A 45 2.95 17.76 -16.08
C THR A 45 3.18 18.35 -14.69
N THR A 46 4.04 19.36 -14.58
CA THR A 46 4.24 20.14 -13.35
C THR A 46 4.43 21.62 -13.67
N ASN A 47 3.44 22.28 -14.29
CA ASN A 47 3.36 23.74 -14.29
C ASN A 47 1.93 24.16 -13.99
N VAL A 48 1.63 24.33 -12.71
CA VAL A 48 0.47 25.10 -12.27
C VAL A 48 0.83 26.58 -12.42
N MET A 49 0.17 27.24 -13.38
CA MET A 49 0.04 28.69 -13.54
C MET A 49 1.35 29.49 -13.64
N ASN A 50 1.92 29.56 -14.86
CA ASN A 50 2.65 30.75 -15.28
C ASN A 50 1.64 31.69 -15.94
N VAL A 51 1.06 32.58 -15.14
CA VAL A 51 0.50 33.83 -15.66
C VAL A 51 1.69 34.77 -15.79
N GLU A 52 1.95 35.23 -17.00
CA GLU A 52 2.95 36.26 -17.29
C GLU A 52 2.60 37.52 -16.49
N ASN A 53 3.30 37.72 -15.38
CA ASN A 53 3.47 39.02 -14.74
C ASN A 53 4.95 39.14 -14.42
N ASP A 54 5.52 40.29 -14.80
CA ASP A 54 6.93 40.66 -14.68
C ASP A 54 7.59 40.15 -13.41
N GLY A 55 8.51 39.19 -13.56
CA GLY A 55 9.66 38.92 -12.69
C GLY A 55 9.43 38.55 -11.21
N GLU A 56 8.25 38.78 -10.64
CA GLU A 56 7.98 38.58 -9.22
C GLU A 56 7.24 37.27 -8.97
N LYS A 57 8.00 36.28 -8.49
CA LYS A 57 7.44 35.03 -7.97
C LYS A 57 6.41 35.34 -6.90
N THR A 58 5.20 34.80 -7.05
CA THR A 58 4.13 34.90 -6.03
C THR A 58 4.61 34.32 -4.69
N GLU A 59 4.06 34.76 -3.56
CA GLU A 59 4.42 34.23 -2.23
C GLU A 59 4.31 32.70 -2.17
N VAL A 60 3.30 32.13 -2.83
CA VAL A 60 3.10 30.68 -2.94
C VAL A 60 4.22 30.01 -3.74
N GLN A 61 4.68 30.60 -4.85
CA GLN A 61 5.81 30.08 -5.62
C GLN A 61 7.12 30.18 -4.84
N LYS A 62 7.34 31.29 -4.10
CA LYS A 62 8.49 31.46 -3.21
C LYS A 62 8.47 30.43 -2.09
N GLU A 63 7.31 30.16 -1.49
CA GLU A 63 7.18 29.14 -0.43
C GLU A 63 7.40 27.71 -0.96
N ILE A 64 6.88 27.40 -2.16
CA ILE A 64 7.12 26.11 -2.84
C ILE A 64 8.61 25.94 -3.18
N GLU A 65 9.27 26.98 -3.68
CA GLU A 65 10.71 26.95 -3.95
C GLU A 65 11.54 26.86 -2.69
N MET A 66 11.18 27.57 -1.62
CA MET A 66 11.85 27.45 -0.32
C MET A 66 11.69 26.04 0.25
N LYS A 67 10.49 25.45 0.19
CA LYS A 67 10.25 24.05 0.58
C LYS A 67 11.06 23.07 -0.28
N LYS A 68 11.09 23.23 -1.61
CA LYS A 68 11.93 22.42 -2.51
C LYS A 68 13.43 22.59 -2.20
N THR A 69 13.88 23.80 -1.88
CA THR A 69 15.27 24.10 -1.54
C THR A 69 15.65 23.48 -0.20
N GLN A 70 14.77 23.54 0.80
CA GLN A 70 14.96 22.88 2.09
C GLN A 70 14.93 21.35 1.97
N GLU A 71 14.01 20.78 1.20
CA GLU A 71 13.98 19.34 0.89
C GLU A 71 15.23 18.89 0.14
N ASN A 72 15.77 19.73 -0.76
CA ASN A 72 17.03 19.48 -1.46
C ASN A 72 18.27 19.57 -0.57
N LYS A 73 18.19 20.21 0.62
CA LYS A 73 19.30 20.19 1.59
C LYS A 73 19.35 18.87 2.35
N LYS A 74 18.20 18.25 2.65
CA LYS A 74 18.10 16.99 3.39
C LYS A 74 18.81 15.83 2.70
N GLY A 75 19.33 14.91 3.49
CA GLY A 75 19.88 13.62 3.02
C GLY A 75 18.80 12.72 2.41
N ALA A 76 19.21 11.78 1.56
CA ALA A 76 18.32 10.77 1.01
C ALA A 76 17.70 9.88 2.12
N LEU A 77 18.48 9.51 3.15
CA LEU A 77 17.95 8.79 4.31
C LEU A 77 16.98 9.63 5.15
N GLU A 78 17.26 10.92 5.35
CA GLU A 78 16.35 11.80 6.10
C GLU A 78 14.99 11.89 5.39
N ARG A 79 15.02 12.09 4.06
CA ARG A 79 13.80 12.06 3.24
C ARG A 79 13.10 10.71 3.29
N PHE A 80 13.84 9.61 3.32
CA PHE A 80 13.27 8.28 3.50
C PHE A 80 12.49 8.19 4.83
N LYS A 81 13.08 8.67 5.94
CA LYS A 81 12.48 8.64 7.28
C LYS A 81 11.20 9.48 7.39
N GLU A 82 11.00 10.48 6.53
CA GLU A 82 9.79 11.29 6.47
C GLU A 82 8.61 10.64 5.71
N SER A 83 8.86 9.53 5.00
CA SER A 83 7.81 8.86 4.24
C SER A 83 6.69 8.31 5.12
N LYS A 84 5.43 8.42 4.69
CA LYS A 84 4.28 7.87 5.44
C LYS A 84 3.94 6.44 5.02
N LYS A 85 4.46 6.03 3.87
CA LYS A 85 4.15 4.79 3.19
C LYS A 85 5.30 4.40 2.29
N MET A 86 5.59 3.11 2.24
CA MET A 86 6.49 2.53 1.27
C MET A 86 5.91 1.29 0.62
N TYR A 87 6.54 0.89 -0.47
CA TYR A 87 6.27 -0.34 -1.19
C TYR A 87 7.57 -1.11 -1.30
N ILE A 88 7.61 -2.32 -0.79
CA ILE A 88 8.82 -3.16 -0.77
C ILE A 88 8.65 -4.37 -1.67
N SER A 89 9.76 -4.93 -2.12
CA SER A 89 9.81 -6.05 -3.05
C SER A 89 11.08 -6.86 -2.84
N ASP A 90 10.99 -8.16 -3.05
CA ASP A 90 12.14 -9.05 -3.24
C ASP A 90 12.09 -9.66 -4.65
N GLU A 91 12.80 -10.77 -4.85
CA GLU A 91 12.82 -11.50 -6.12
C GLU A 91 11.45 -12.06 -6.51
N GLU A 92 10.67 -12.51 -5.51
CA GLU A 92 9.43 -13.25 -5.70
C GLU A 92 8.21 -12.35 -5.67
N VAL A 93 8.27 -11.28 -4.87
CA VAL A 93 7.13 -10.47 -4.48
C VAL A 93 7.39 -9.00 -4.79
N LYS A 94 6.44 -8.36 -5.47
CA LYS A 94 6.58 -6.96 -5.89
C LYS A 94 5.55 -6.07 -5.24
N ASN A 95 5.93 -4.87 -4.81
CA ASN A 95 5.05 -3.78 -4.36
C ASN A 95 4.19 -4.06 -3.11
N ILE A 96 4.73 -4.75 -2.11
CA ILE A 96 4.04 -4.90 -0.81
C ILE A 96 3.99 -3.57 -0.07
N LYS A 97 2.78 -3.11 0.24
CA LYS A 97 2.58 -1.86 1.00
C LYS A 97 3.01 -2.05 2.45
N VAL A 98 3.72 -1.05 2.97
CA VAL A 98 4.06 -0.92 4.39
C VAL A 98 3.79 0.52 4.85
N GLU A 99 3.09 0.66 5.98
CA GLU A 99 2.73 1.94 6.60
C GLU A 99 2.59 1.80 8.12
N GLY A 100 2.34 2.90 8.83
CA GLY A 100 2.11 2.90 10.28
C GLY A 100 3.31 2.42 11.09
N GLU A 101 3.06 1.77 12.23
CA GLU A 101 4.10 1.37 13.18
C GLU A 101 5.12 0.37 12.58
N THR A 102 4.70 -0.46 11.63
CA THR A 102 5.62 -1.36 10.92
C THR A 102 6.65 -0.57 10.11
N LEU A 103 6.22 0.49 9.41
CA LEU A 103 7.13 1.39 8.70
C LEU A 103 8.04 2.15 9.67
N GLU A 104 7.51 2.62 10.81
CA GLU A 104 8.31 3.30 11.81
C GLU A 104 9.39 2.38 12.42
N SER A 105 9.04 1.11 12.68
CA SER A 105 10.00 0.10 13.14
C SER A 105 11.10 -0.15 12.10
N PHE A 106 10.72 -0.23 10.82
CA PHE A 106 11.69 -0.36 9.72
C PHE A 106 12.66 0.83 9.67
N LYS A 107 12.17 2.06 9.78
CA LYS A 107 13.02 3.26 9.84
C LYS A 107 13.93 3.30 11.05
N ARG A 108 13.44 2.87 12.23
CA ARG A 108 14.22 2.83 13.48
C ARG A 108 15.40 1.85 13.36
N SER A 109 15.22 0.73 12.66
CA SER A 109 16.30 -0.26 12.46
C SER A 109 17.55 0.33 11.80
N MET A 110 17.37 1.39 11.00
CA MET A 110 18.45 2.06 10.28
C MET A 110 19.29 2.98 11.17
N SER A 111 18.96 3.13 12.46
CA SER A 111 19.64 4.08 13.36
C SER A 111 21.09 3.69 13.63
N ASN A 112 21.41 2.41 13.55
CA ASN A 112 22.76 1.88 13.79
C ASN A 112 23.57 1.69 12.50
N PHE A 113 22.99 1.99 11.35
CA PHE A 113 23.67 1.77 10.09
C PHE A 113 24.82 2.76 9.91
N VAL A 114 25.96 2.26 9.43
CA VAL A 114 27.19 3.04 9.33
C VAL A 114 27.30 3.65 7.95
N VAL A 115 27.40 4.98 7.85
CA VAL A 115 27.61 5.68 6.57
C VAL A 115 28.91 5.20 5.91
N VAL A 116 28.85 4.87 4.62
CA VAL A 116 30.01 4.53 3.79
C VAL A 116 30.02 5.34 2.50
N ARG A 117 31.19 5.52 1.89
CA ARG A 117 31.35 6.33 0.66
C ARG A 117 30.75 5.65 -0.57
N SER A 118 30.82 4.32 -0.61
CA SER A 118 30.32 3.49 -1.70
C SER A 118 30.06 2.07 -1.19
N VAL A 119 29.35 1.29 -2.00
CA VAL A 119 29.21 -0.16 -1.86
C VAL A 119 30.25 -0.86 -2.73
N GLY A 120 30.65 -2.08 -2.34
CA GLY A 120 31.59 -2.89 -3.11
C GLY A 120 30.95 -3.55 -4.32
N GLU A 121 31.76 -4.22 -5.14
CA GLU A 121 31.30 -4.97 -6.32
C GLU A 121 30.32 -6.10 -5.97
N GLU A 122 30.41 -6.65 -4.75
CA GLU A 122 29.54 -7.72 -4.26
C GLU A 122 28.13 -7.26 -3.86
N PHE A 123 27.83 -5.97 -3.99
CA PHE A 123 26.50 -5.45 -3.72
C PHE A 123 25.52 -5.85 -4.85
N HIS A 124 24.78 -6.92 -4.60
CA HIS A 124 23.73 -7.43 -5.48
C HIS A 124 22.39 -7.38 -4.74
N PRO A 125 21.67 -6.24 -4.80
CA PRO A 125 20.45 -6.07 -4.03
C PRO A 125 19.24 -6.67 -4.75
N ASP A 126 18.72 -7.76 -4.19
CA ASP A 126 17.45 -8.33 -4.63
C ASP A 126 16.24 -7.71 -3.92
N ASN A 127 16.50 -7.06 -2.78
CA ASN A 127 15.49 -6.42 -1.96
C ASN A 127 15.47 -4.93 -2.22
N LYS A 128 14.29 -4.39 -2.52
CA LYS A 128 14.13 -2.98 -2.92
C LYS A 128 12.84 -2.39 -2.42
N GLY A 129 12.78 -1.07 -2.41
CA GLY A 129 11.53 -0.39 -2.12
C GLY A 129 11.48 1.04 -2.62
N LYS A 130 10.26 1.56 -2.67
CA LYS A 130 9.96 2.93 -3.06
C LYS A 130 8.97 3.55 -2.08
N THR A 131 9.23 4.76 -1.66
CA THR A 131 8.35 5.53 -0.77
C THR A 131 7.35 6.39 -1.55
N ASN A 132 6.34 6.89 -0.85
CA ASN A 132 5.36 7.84 -1.40
C ASN A 132 5.94 9.23 -1.72
N ASN A 133 7.15 9.57 -1.23
CA ASN A 133 7.85 10.82 -1.51
C ASN A 133 9.04 10.63 -2.49
N ASN A 134 8.94 9.65 -3.38
CA ASN A 134 9.91 9.37 -4.45
C ASN A 134 11.34 9.06 -3.99
N VAL A 135 11.50 8.50 -2.80
CA VAL A 135 12.76 7.92 -2.35
C VAL A 135 12.76 6.42 -2.69
N ARG A 136 13.89 5.91 -3.18
CA ARG A 136 14.08 4.48 -3.46
C ARG A 136 15.15 3.94 -2.54
N PHE A 137 15.07 2.67 -2.19
CA PHE A 137 16.16 1.97 -1.52
C PHE A 137 16.36 0.58 -2.09
N GLU A 138 17.56 0.05 -1.88
CA GLU A 138 18.03 -1.27 -2.30
C GLU A 138 18.91 -1.86 -1.19
N THR A 139 18.83 -3.17 -0.96
CA THR A 139 19.63 -3.86 0.06
C THR A 139 19.85 -5.34 -0.27
N ASP A 140 21.03 -5.82 0.07
CA ASP A 140 21.44 -7.24 0.11
C ASP A 140 21.61 -7.74 1.56
N PHE A 141 21.14 -6.95 2.54
CA PHE A 141 21.35 -7.10 3.98
C PHE A 141 22.80 -6.94 4.48
N ASN A 142 23.78 -6.68 3.61
CA ASN A 142 25.11 -6.21 4.00
C ASN A 142 25.20 -4.69 3.91
N TYR A 143 24.58 -4.13 2.89
CA TYR A 143 24.52 -2.71 2.60
C TYR A 143 23.07 -2.27 2.38
N PHE A 144 22.81 -1.01 2.70
CA PHE A 144 21.58 -0.32 2.43
C PHE A 144 21.89 0.92 1.61
N GLN A 145 21.34 0.98 0.42
CA GLN A 145 21.50 2.10 -0.50
C GLN A 145 20.18 2.86 -0.57
N VAL A 146 20.22 4.18 -0.43
CA VAL A 146 19.03 5.04 -0.54
C VAL A 146 19.27 6.16 -1.54
N THR A 147 18.28 6.38 -2.41
CA THR A 147 18.36 7.30 -3.53
C THR A 147 17.17 8.25 -3.51
N ALA A 148 17.45 9.55 -3.53
CA ALA A 148 16.45 10.62 -3.60
C ALA A 148 16.85 11.66 -4.66
N GLY A 149 16.24 11.59 -5.83
CA GLY A 149 16.67 12.38 -6.99
C GLY A 149 18.11 12.00 -7.40
N ASN A 150 19.00 12.99 -7.47
CA ASN A 150 20.41 12.78 -7.81
C ASN A 150 21.29 12.44 -6.60
N LYS A 151 20.72 12.43 -5.38
CA LYS A 151 21.44 12.07 -4.16
C LYS A 151 21.37 10.57 -3.95
N LYS A 152 22.54 9.98 -3.70
CA LYS A 152 22.70 8.56 -3.42
C LYS A 152 23.57 8.41 -2.17
N GLU A 153 23.05 7.70 -1.18
CA GLU A 153 23.73 7.44 0.09
C GLU A 153 23.84 5.94 0.32
N TYR A 154 24.93 5.55 0.98
CA TYR A 154 25.27 4.16 1.22
C TYR A 154 25.54 3.95 2.69
N TYR A 155 25.03 2.83 3.19
CA TYR A 155 25.14 2.47 4.59
C TYR A 155 25.54 1.01 4.71
N LYS A 156 26.51 0.70 5.56
CA LYS A 156 26.86 -0.66 5.95
C LYS A 156 26.00 -1.09 7.13
N ILE A 157 25.42 -2.27 7.03
CA ILE A 157 24.60 -2.86 8.08
C ILE A 157 25.53 -3.58 9.06
N PRO A 158 25.53 -3.23 10.37
CA PRO A 158 26.33 -3.90 11.37
C PRO A 158 26.03 -5.40 11.42
N VAL A 159 27.06 -6.22 11.66
CA VAL A 159 26.90 -7.69 11.72
C VAL A 159 25.86 -8.11 12.75
N SER A 160 25.77 -7.41 13.88
CA SER A 160 24.77 -7.62 14.94
C SER A 160 23.34 -7.44 14.45
N ASP A 161 23.12 -6.62 13.41
CA ASP A 161 21.78 -6.16 13.02
C ASP A 161 21.29 -6.87 11.75
N LYS A 162 22.17 -7.56 11.01
CA LYS A 162 21.85 -8.16 9.70
C LYS A 162 20.70 -9.14 9.76
N GLU A 163 20.74 -10.04 10.74
CA GLU A 163 19.73 -11.11 10.86
C GLU A 163 18.37 -10.54 11.27
N ASP A 164 18.35 -9.64 12.26
CA ASP A 164 17.12 -8.98 12.70
C ASP A 164 16.52 -8.11 11.58
N PHE A 165 17.35 -7.37 10.85
CA PHE A 165 16.91 -6.56 9.72
C PHE A 165 16.35 -7.42 8.58
N ARG A 166 17.02 -8.52 8.22
CA ARG A 166 16.55 -9.49 7.24
C ARG A 166 15.21 -10.10 7.64
N ASN A 167 15.10 -10.56 8.89
CA ASN A 167 13.89 -11.18 9.39
C ASN A 167 12.71 -10.20 9.44
N MET A 168 12.96 -8.96 9.87
CA MET A 168 11.95 -7.90 9.80
C MET A 168 11.51 -7.65 8.35
N TYR A 169 12.46 -7.51 7.41
CA TYR A 169 12.15 -7.29 6.00
C TYR A 169 11.28 -8.40 5.41
N ARG A 170 11.67 -9.67 5.64
CA ARG A 170 10.91 -10.84 5.18
C ARG A 170 9.53 -10.90 5.82
N ARG A 171 9.39 -10.66 7.13
CA ARG A 171 8.06 -10.60 7.77
C ARG A 171 7.17 -9.53 7.15
N MET A 172 7.68 -8.33 6.91
CA MET A 172 6.90 -7.25 6.27
C MET A 172 6.35 -7.66 4.89
N ILE A 173 7.05 -8.53 4.16
CA ILE A 173 6.57 -9.10 2.90
C ILE A 173 5.59 -10.25 3.19
N TYR A 174 6.08 -11.33 3.78
CA TYR A 174 5.41 -12.64 3.73
C TYR A 174 4.31 -12.82 4.79
N THR A 175 4.20 -11.95 5.79
CA THR A 175 3.08 -11.98 6.76
C THR A 175 2.10 -10.83 6.58
N SER A 176 2.30 -10.00 5.55
CA SER A 176 1.36 -8.93 5.21
C SER A 176 0.11 -9.47 4.52
N VAL A 177 -1.06 -8.88 4.79
CA VAL A 177 -2.27 -9.14 3.97
C VAL A 177 -2.00 -8.71 2.52
N ASP A 178 -1.16 -7.72 2.28
CA ASP A 178 -0.89 -7.27 0.92
C ASP A 178 -0.20 -8.35 0.08
N PHE A 179 0.53 -9.28 0.69
CA PHE A 179 1.12 -10.43 -0.01
C PHE A 179 0.06 -11.26 -0.77
N ILE A 180 -1.10 -11.46 -0.15
CA ILE A 180 -2.19 -12.25 -0.73
C ILE A 180 -3.09 -11.42 -1.65
N THR A 181 -3.24 -10.10 -1.41
CA THR A 181 -4.14 -9.22 -2.18
C THR A 181 -3.48 -8.64 -3.42
N ASN A 182 -2.15 -8.57 -3.47
CA ASN A 182 -1.45 -7.89 -4.55
C ASN A 182 -1.51 -8.67 -5.88
N GLY A 183 -1.80 -7.98 -6.98
CA GLY A 183 -2.10 -8.57 -8.29
C GLY A 183 -3.56 -9.05 -8.46
N ASP A 184 -3.86 -9.63 -9.63
CA ASP A 184 -5.26 -9.75 -10.10
C ASP A 184 -6.06 -10.93 -9.52
N LYS A 185 -5.45 -11.85 -8.74
CA LYS A 185 -6.16 -13.03 -8.20
C LYS A 185 -5.82 -13.31 -6.74
N ILE A 186 -6.86 -13.30 -5.89
CA ILE A 186 -6.81 -13.84 -4.54
C ILE A 186 -6.76 -15.37 -4.64
N GLY A 187 -5.76 -15.98 -3.98
CA GLY A 187 -5.55 -17.42 -3.95
C GLY A 187 -6.73 -18.25 -3.44
N GLU A 188 -6.62 -19.57 -3.45
CA GLU A 188 -7.61 -20.44 -2.81
C GLU A 188 -7.66 -20.14 -1.31
N MET A 189 -8.87 -20.11 -0.74
CA MET A 189 -9.08 -19.81 0.68
C MET A 189 -9.94 -20.89 1.32
N LYS A 190 -9.45 -21.42 2.44
CA LYS A 190 -10.13 -22.41 3.27
C LYS A 190 -10.17 -21.93 4.70
N LEU A 191 -11.31 -22.11 5.34
CA LEU A 191 -11.57 -21.71 6.72
C LEU A 191 -11.72 -22.97 7.57
N TYR A 192 -11.15 -22.95 8.76
CA TYR A 192 -11.19 -24.07 9.68
C TYR A 192 -11.65 -23.63 11.06
N HIS A 193 -12.53 -24.42 11.66
CA HIS A 193 -12.90 -24.35 13.07
C HIS A 193 -13.02 -25.76 13.62
N LYS A 194 -12.12 -26.16 14.53
CA LYS A 194 -12.05 -27.53 15.04
C LYS A 194 -11.95 -28.54 13.87
N ASN A 195 -12.97 -29.37 13.68
CA ASN A 195 -13.03 -30.39 12.63
C ASN A 195 -13.83 -29.92 11.39
N GLU A 196 -14.37 -28.69 11.40
CA GLU A 196 -15.10 -28.15 10.27
C GLU A 196 -14.17 -27.42 9.30
N GLU A 197 -14.29 -27.75 8.02
CA GLU A 197 -13.65 -27.04 6.90
C GLU A 197 -14.73 -26.36 6.03
N LYS A 198 -14.53 -25.08 5.70
CA LYS A 198 -15.37 -24.34 4.75
C LYS A 198 -14.52 -23.71 3.66
N LYS A 199 -14.88 -23.94 2.40
CA LYS A 199 -14.29 -23.23 1.25
C LYS A 199 -14.88 -21.82 1.15
N VAL A 200 -14.06 -20.85 0.76
CA VAL A 200 -14.52 -19.47 0.56
C VAL A 200 -14.86 -19.24 -0.92
N TRP A 201 -16.11 -18.90 -1.18
CA TRP A 201 -16.58 -18.54 -2.52
C TRP A 201 -15.84 -17.30 -3.05
N PRO A 202 -15.55 -17.22 -4.37
CA PRO A 202 -14.76 -16.14 -4.97
C PRO A 202 -15.23 -14.72 -4.60
N TRP A 203 -16.54 -14.47 -4.56
CA TRP A 203 -17.10 -13.16 -4.21
C TRP A 203 -16.96 -12.81 -2.73
N LYS A 204 -16.87 -13.79 -1.83
CA LYS A 204 -16.66 -13.60 -0.39
C LYS A 204 -15.20 -13.40 0.00
N LYS A 205 -14.24 -13.70 -0.89
CA LYS A 205 -12.80 -13.55 -0.60
C LYS A 205 -12.42 -12.11 -0.27
N LYS A 206 -12.90 -11.13 -1.06
CA LYS A 206 -12.63 -9.71 -0.83
C LYS A 206 -13.21 -9.22 0.50
N GLU A 207 -14.43 -9.65 0.81
CA GLU A 207 -15.10 -9.35 2.07
C GLU A 207 -14.30 -9.87 3.26
N LEU A 208 -13.87 -11.15 3.22
CA LEU A 208 -13.03 -11.73 4.26
C LEU A 208 -11.71 -10.96 4.44
N ILE A 209 -11.03 -10.61 3.35
CA ILE A 209 -9.79 -9.82 3.39
C ILE A 209 -10.00 -8.47 4.07
N HIS A 210 -11.07 -7.74 3.73
CA HIS A 210 -11.37 -6.44 4.33
C HIS A 210 -11.71 -6.53 5.82
N LYS A 211 -12.02 -7.71 6.34
CA LYS A 211 -12.20 -7.94 7.78
C LYS A 211 -10.88 -8.13 8.51
N ILE A 212 -9.79 -8.42 7.81
CA ILE A 212 -8.44 -8.53 8.37
C ILE A 212 -7.82 -7.13 8.45
N LEU A 213 -8.25 -6.36 9.46
CA LEU A 213 -7.77 -5.00 9.69
C LEU A 213 -6.73 -5.00 10.81
N TYR A 214 -5.48 -4.72 10.44
CA TYR A 214 -4.37 -4.62 11.39
C TYR A 214 -4.41 -3.29 12.14
N LYS A 215 -4.27 -3.34 13.46
CA LYS A 215 -3.97 -2.17 14.29
C LYS A 215 -2.46 -1.94 14.37
N ARG A 216 -1.72 -3.00 14.75
CA ARG A 216 -0.24 -2.99 14.90
C ARG A 216 0.33 -4.40 15.00
N GLU A 217 1.61 -4.56 14.69
CA GLU A 217 2.38 -5.75 15.04
C GLU A 217 2.66 -5.78 16.55
N VAL A 218 2.61 -6.96 17.17
CA VAL A 218 2.82 -7.16 18.61
C VAL A 218 3.75 -8.35 18.88
N GLY A 219 4.31 -8.41 20.09
CA GLY A 219 5.08 -9.57 20.52
C GLY A 219 4.20 -10.78 20.84
N LYS A 220 4.78 -11.99 20.77
CA LYS A 220 4.08 -13.27 20.95
C LYS A 220 3.32 -13.45 22.28
N ILE A 221 3.75 -12.78 23.36
CA ILE A 221 3.31 -13.10 24.73
C ILE A 221 1.81 -12.89 24.94
N GLN A 222 1.26 -11.74 24.54
CA GLN A 222 -0.16 -11.43 24.73
C GLN A 222 -1.07 -12.30 23.85
N PRO A 223 -0.82 -12.44 22.53
CA PRO A 223 -1.60 -13.33 21.67
C PRO A 223 -1.63 -14.77 22.15
N GLU A 224 -0.48 -15.36 22.52
CA GLU A 224 -0.42 -16.75 22.99
C GLU A 224 -1.21 -16.94 24.30
N LYS A 225 -1.14 -15.95 25.20
CA LYS A 225 -1.95 -15.94 26.43
C LYS A 225 -3.45 -15.90 26.12
N GLU A 226 -3.89 -15.07 25.19
CA GLU A 226 -5.30 -14.98 24.81
C GLU A 226 -5.78 -16.21 24.03
N PHE A 227 -4.93 -16.79 23.18
CA PHE A 227 -5.22 -18.06 22.50
C PHE A 227 -5.45 -19.19 23.50
N SER A 228 -4.62 -19.31 24.54
CA SER A 228 -4.77 -20.36 25.56
C SER A 228 -6.06 -20.27 26.38
N LYS A 229 -6.61 -19.05 26.54
CA LYS A 229 -7.88 -18.81 27.24
C LYS A 229 -9.09 -18.93 26.31
N SER A 230 -8.90 -18.72 25.01
CA SER A 230 -9.99 -18.67 24.05
C SER A 230 -10.54 -20.07 23.75
N LYS A 231 -11.84 -20.25 23.99
CA LYS A 231 -12.55 -21.52 23.67
C LYS A 231 -12.82 -21.69 22.17
N GLN A 232 -12.69 -20.63 21.38
CA GLN A 232 -13.01 -20.61 19.95
C GLN A 232 -11.95 -19.83 19.20
N ASN A 233 -11.24 -20.54 18.32
CA ASN A 233 -10.30 -19.94 17.40
C ASN A 233 -10.56 -20.50 15.99
N TYR A 234 -10.20 -19.70 15.00
CA TYR A 234 -10.43 -19.95 13.59
C TYR A 234 -9.11 -19.87 12.84
N THR A 235 -8.98 -20.65 11.78
CA THR A 235 -7.80 -20.60 10.91
C THR A 235 -8.22 -20.36 9.47
N ILE A 236 -7.59 -19.40 8.82
CA ILE A 236 -7.73 -19.08 7.40
C ILE A 236 -6.46 -19.57 6.72
N LYS A 237 -6.57 -20.53 5.81
CA LYS A 237 -5.47 -20.94 4.95
C LYS A 237 -5.66 -20.40 3.55
N ILE A 238 -4.60 -19.83 3.00
CA ILE A 238 -4.60 -19.12 1.73
C ILE A 238 -3.47 -19.68 0.88
N LYS A 239 -3.80 -20.24 -0.28
CA LYS A 239 -2.81 -20.79 -1.23
C LYS A 239 -2.77 -19.96 -2.50
N LYS A 240 -1.61 -19.40 -2.82
CA LYS A 240 -1.40 -18.56 -4.00
C LYS A 240 0.00 -18.78 -4.56
N SER A 241 0.10 -19.10 -5.85
CA SER A 241 1.38 -19.22 -6.56
C SER A 241 2.41 -20.12 -5.85
N GLY A 242 1.97 -21.27 -5.31
CA GLY A 242 2.86 -22.19 -4.58
C GLY A 242 3.12 -21.83 -3.11
N VAL A 243 2.70 -20.64 -2.66
CA VAL A 243 2.87 -20.18 -1.27
C VAL A 243 1.59 -20.42 -0.45
N GLU A 244 1.76 -20.93 0.77
CA GLU A 244 0.68 -21.14 1.75
C GLU A 244 0.85 -20.17 2.94
N LEU A 245 -0.14 -19.29 3.11
CA LEU A 245 -0.25 -18.38 4.23
C LEU A 245 -1.39 -18.84 5.16
N SER A 246 -1.13 -18.85 6.46
CA SER A 246 -2.09 -19.23 7.49
C SER A 246 -2.31 -18.06 8.45
N ILE A 247 -3.57 -17.69 8.67
CA ILE A 247 -3.99 -16.68 9.65
C ILE A 247 -4.83 -17.37 10.71
N GLN A 248 -4.34 -17.41 11.94
CA GLN A 248 -5.03 -18.00 13.07
C GLN A 248 -5.50 -16.91 14.02
N THR A 249 -6.78 -16.90 14.38
CA THR A 249 -7.28 -16.01 15.43
C THR A 249 -6.75 -16.47 16.79
N MET A 250 -6.36 -15.53 17.63
CA MET A 250 -5.80 -15.76 18.96
C MET A 250 -6.66 -15.05 20.01
N GLY A 251 -7.90 -15.52 20.15
CA GLY A 251 -8.97 -14.73 20.76
C GLY A 251 -9.59 -13.73 19.78
N LYS A 252 -10.24 -12.69 20.30
CA LYS A 252 -11.02 -11.72 19.51
C LYS A 252 -10.17 -10.65 18.85
N ASP A 253 -9.07 -10.26 19.50
CA ASP A 253 -8.32 -9.04 19.19
C ASP A 253 -6.95 -9.31 18.58
N PHE A 254 -6.57 -10.58 18.41
CA PHE A 254 -5.26 -10.96 17.93
C PHE A 254 -5.32 -12.00 16.83
N ILE A 255 -4.31 -11.98 15.96
CA ILE A 255 -4.04 -13.04 15.01
C ILE A 255 -2.56 -13.41 15.01
N LYS A 256 -2.29 -14.64 14.62
CA LYS A 256 -0.97 -15.14 14.20
C LYS A 256 -0.99 -15.38 12.71
N VAL A 257 -0.04 -14.79 12.01
CA VAL A 257 0.17 -15.00 10.57
C VAL A 257 1.44 -15.82 10.38
N HIS A 258 1.35 -16.86 9.56
CA HIS A 258 2.42 -17.80 9.29
C HIS A 258 2.55 -18.02 7.78
N CYS A 259 3.75 -17.88 7.23
CA CYS A 259 4.05 -18.07 5.81
C CYS A 259 5.48 -18.60 5.63
N GLY A 260 5.63 -19.87 5.29
CA GLY A 260 6.92 -20.57 5.38
C GLY A 260 7.46 -20.49 6.82
N ASP A 261 8.71 -20.08 6.98
CA ASP A 261 9.34 -19.89 8.29
C ASP A 261 9.01 -18.52 8.95
N ASN A 262 8.25 -17.66 8.25
CA ASN A 262 7.94 -16.32 8.76
C ASN A 262 6.69 -16.37 9.65
N ILE A 263 6.84 -15.87 10.87
CA ILE A 263 5.74 -15.74 11.84
C ILE A 263 5.65 -14.31 12.33
N ALA A 264 4.44 -13.75 12.32
CA ALA A 264 4.15 -12.46 12.92
C ALA A 264 2.84 -12.52 13.72
N TYR A 265 2.74 -11.66 14.73
CA TYR A 265 1.56 -11.51 15.54
C TYR A 265 1.03 -10.10 15.42
N TYR A 266 -0.29 -9.95 15.25
CA TYR A 266 -0.92 -8.66 15.07
C TYR A 266 -2.07 -8.48 16.04
N GLU A 267 -2.19 -7.27 16.59
CA GLU A 267 -3.44 -6.80 17.16
C GLU A 267 -4.36 -6.36 16.00
N VAL A 268 -5.61 -6.77 16.05
CA VAL A 268 -6.62 -6.53 15.00
C VAL A 268 -7.90 -5.97 15.60
N TYR A 269 -8.79 -5.49 14.72
CA TYR A 269 -10.17 -5.22 15.08
C TYR A 269 -10.97 -6.52 15.17
N THR A 270 -12.02 -6.53 16.00
CA THR A 270 -12.84 -7.72 16.29
C THR A 270 -13.66 -8.20 15.08
N ASP A 271 -13.80 -7.37 14.04
CA ASP A 271 -14.52 -7.64 12.80
C ASP A 271 -14.24 -9.02 12.20
N LEU A 272 -12.97 -9.44 12.18
CA LEU A 272 -12.60 -10.74 11.64
C LEU A 272 -13.19 -11.89 12.47
N TYR A 273 -13.00 -11.81 13.79
CA TYR A 273 -13.48 -12.83 14.72
C TYR A 273 -15.00 -12.94 14.65
N ASP A 274 -15.69 -11.79 14.67
CA ASP A 274 -17.14 -11.72 14.64
C ASP A 274 -17.70 -12.26 13.33
N TYR A 275 -17.09 -11.92 12.19
CA TYR A 275 -17.48 -12.48 10.88
C TYR A 275 -17.34 -14.01 10.84
N LEU A 276 -16.19 -14.53 11.29
CA LEU A 276 -15.96 -15.98 11.29
C LEU A 276 -16.92 -16.71 12.23
N SER A 277 -17.19 -16.15 13.41
CA SER A 277 -18.06 -16.75 14.42
C SER A 277 -19.54 -16.65 14.10
N LYS A 278 -20.00 -15.48 13.62
CA LYS A 278 -21.43 -15.16 13.48
C LYS A 278 -21.95 -15.38 12.08
N ASP A 279 -21.10 -15.34 11.05
CA ASP A 279 -21.54 -15.45 9.66
C ASP A 279 -21.08 -16.74 8.99
N VAL A 280 -19.82 -17.14 9.21
CA VAL A 280 -19.24 -18.30 8.55
C VAL A 280 -19.54 -19.60 9.32
N PHE A 281 -19.13 -19.69 10.59
CA PHE A 281 -19.28 -20.88 11.43
C PHE A 281 -20.44 -20.75 12.40
N LYS A 282 -21.57 -20.19 11.91
CA LYS A 282 -22.83 -20.12 12.66
C LYS A 282 -23.08 -21.44 13.37
N LYS A 283 -23.20 -21.36 14.70
CA LYS A 283 -23.79 -22.41 15.51
C LYS A 283 -25.30 -22.27 15.48
#